data_AF-A0A6P6LXB2-F1
#
_entry.id   AF-A0A6P6LXB2-F1
#
_cell.length_a   1.000
_cell.length_b   1.000
_cell.length_c   1.000
_cell.angle_alpha   90.00
_cell.angle_beta   90.00
_cell.angle_gamma   90.00
#
_symmetry.space_group_name_H-M   'P 1'
#
loop_
_entity.id
_entity.type
_entity.pdbx_description
1 polymer ?
#
loop_
_entity_poly.entity_id
_entity_poly.type
_entity_poly.pdbx_seq_one_letter_code
_entity_poly.pdbx_strand_id
1 'polypeptide(L)'
;MARQLLRGALRGYFTSSLRMGSDQLGDLGAGAGKGGGAGGSVRAAGGAFGKREAAEEERYFKQKEKEQLAALKKHHEEEIDHHKKEIERLQREIDRHKGKIRKLKHDD
;
A
#
# COMPACT_ATOMS: atom_id res chain seq x y z
N MET A 1 -23.52 -8.92 -55.01
CA MET A 1 -22.47 -8.70 -56.01
C MET A 1 -21.83 -7.35 -55.76
N ALA A 2 -20.64 -7.31 -55.14
CA ALA A 2 -19.60 -6.31 -55.37
C ALA A 2 -18.44 -6.60 -54.40
N ARG A 3 -17.34 -7.08 -54.98
CA ARG A 3 -16.01 -7.18 -54.37
C ARG A 3 -15.49 -5.76 -54.17
N GLN A 4 -14.69 -5.49 -53.15
CA GLN A 4 -13.44 -4.73 -53.33
C GLN A 4 -12.56 -4.92 -52.07
N LEU A 5 -11.49 -5.68 -52.25
CA LEU A 5 -10.33 -5.69 -51.37
C LEU A 5 -9.63 -4.34 -51.51
N LEU A 6 -9.28 -3.66 -50.41
CA LEU A 6 -8.11 -2.78 -50.41
C LEU A 6 -7.28 -3.00 -49.16
N ARG A 7 -6.07 -3.50 -49.41
CA ARG A 7 -4.96 -3.66 -48.49
C ARG A 7 -4.47 -2.28 -48.01
N GLY A 8 -4.12 -2.21 -46.73
CA GLY A 8 -2.81 -1.75 -46.26
C GLY A 8 -2.45 -0.28 -46.37
N ALA A 9 -2.29 0.37 -45.21
CA ALA A 9 -1.07 1.08 -44.82
C ALA A 9 -1.27 1.73 -43.42
N LEU A 10 -1.15 0.94 -42.35
CA LEU A 10 -0.84 1.51 -41.03
C LEU A 10 0.64 1.89 -41.05
N ARG A 11 0.92 3.09 -41.60
CA ARG A 11 2.25 3.68 -41.68
C ARG A 11 2.63 4.08 -40.26
N GLY A 12 3.61 3.35 -39.71
CA GLY A 12 4.18 3.60 -38.40
C GLY A 12 4.61 5.05 -38.24
N TYR A 13 4.05 5.71 -37.23
CA TYR A 13 4.70 6.85 -36.62
C TYR A 13 5.69 6.29 -35.61
N PHE A 14 6.93 6.25 -36.08
CA PHE A 14 8.19 6.16 -35.36
C PHE A 14 8.05 6.30 -33.84
N THR A 15 8.52 5.24 -33.20
CA THR A 15 9.01 5.20 -31.83
C THR A 15 9.70 6.51 -31.45
N SER A 16 9.04 7.37 -30.66
CA SER A 16 9.76 8.37 -29.90
C SER A 16 10.60 7.61 -28.88
N SER A 17 11.92 7.63 -29.09
CA SER A 17 12.87 7.20 -28.07
C SER A 17 12.64 8.07 -26.83
N LEU A 18 11.85 7.56 -25.89
CA LEU A 18 11.91 7.96 -24.48
C LEU A 18 13.30 7.57 -23.99
N ARG A 19 14.26 8.43 -24.26
CA ARG A 19 15.52 8.46 -23.52
C ARG A 19 15.14 8.96 -22.13
N MET A 20 14.65 8.04 -21.29
CA MET A 20 14.59 8.28 -19.85
C MET A 20 16.04 8.40 -19.40
N GLY A 21 16.55 9.64 -19.41
CA GLY A 21 17.84 9.97 -18.86
C GLY A 21 17.88 9.49 -17.41
N SER A 22 18.83 8.61 -17.13
CA SER A 22 19.15 8.05 -15.82
C SER A 22 19.62 9.08 -14.79
N ASP A 23 19.47 10.37 -15.06
CA ASP A 23 20.23 11.44 -14.42
C ASP A 23 19.46 12.12 -13.27
N GLN A 24 18.31 11.58 -12.87
CA GLN A 24 17.54 12.08 -11.72
C GLN A 24 17.56 11.13 -10.51
N LEU A 25 18.42 10.10 -10.54
CA LEU A 25 18.88 9.45 -9.33
C LEU A 25 20.23 10.05 -8.96
N GLY A 26 20.23 11.11 -8.15
CA GLY A 26 21.44 11.56 -7.47
C GLY A 26 22.16 10.37 -6.79
N ASP A 27 23.50 10.42 -6.79
CA ASP A 27 24.35 9.32 -6.33
C ASP A 27 23.91 8.84 -4.95
N LEU A 28 23.75 7.52 -4.77
CA LEU A 28 23.37 6.93 -3.50
C LEU A 28 24.47 7.26 -2.48
N GLY A 29 24.21 8.26 -1.62
CA GLY A 29 25.18 8.82 -0.67
C GLY A 29 25.49 10.31 -0.85
N ALA A 30 25.00 10.97 -1.89
CA ALA A 30 25.00 12.43 -1.93
C ALA A 30 23.94 12.92 -0.93
N GLY A 31 24.39 13.38 0.24
CA GLY A 31 23.53 13.75 1.37
C GLY A 31 22.47 14.83 1.10
N ALA A 32 22.44 15.47 -0.07
CA ALA A 32 21.46 16.49 -0.41
C ALA A 32 20.60 16.06 -1.61
N GLY A 33 19.33 15.67 -1.37
CA GLY A 33 18.33 15.72 -2.44
C GLY A 33 17.29 14.60 -2.52
N LYS A 34 17.30 13.58 -1.65
CA LYS A 34 16.32 12.47 -1.74
C LYS A 34 15.33 12.31 -0.58
N GLY A 35 15.26 13.27 0.34
CA GLY A 35 14.21 13.32 1.36
C GLY A 35 14.69 13.37 2.81
N GLY A 36 15.98 13.16 3.06
CA GLY A 36 16.65 13.55 4.30
C GLY A 36 17.51 14.77 4.03
N GLY A 37 17.43 15.80 4.88
CA GLY A 37 18.37 16.93 4.83
C GLY A 37 19.82 16.45 4.94
N ALA A 38 20.79 17.34 4.67
CA ALA A 38 22.22 17.09 4.44
C ALA A 38 22.97 16.10 5.37
N GLY A 39 22.37 15.66 6.48
CA GLY A 39 22.83 14.51 7.25
C GLY A 39 24.18 14.72 7.95
N GLY A 40 24.58 15.97 8.15
CA GLY A 40 25.89 16.33 8.68
C GLY A 40 27.03 16.17 7.66
N SER A 41 28.25 16.56 8.07
CA SER A 41 29.44 16.58 7.21
C SER A 41 29.82 15.22 6.62
N VAL A 42 29.44 14.12 7.28
CA VAL A 42 29.77 12.73 6.88
C VAL A 42 28.94 12.26 5.68
N ARG A 43 27.63 12.56 5.66
CA ARG A 43 26.75 12.28 4.51
C ARG A 43 26.94 13.26 3.36
N ALA A 44 27.22 14.52 3.67
CA ALA A 44 27.52 15.53 2.65
C ALA A 44 28.82 15.23 1.89
N ALA A 45 29.81 14.61 2.55
CA ALA A 45 31.08 14.25 1.93
C ALA A 45 30.98 13.09 0.92
N GLY A 46 29.88 12.33 0.87
CA GLY A 46 29.62 11.33 -0.17
C GLY A 46 30.60 10.14 -0.21
N GLY A 47 31.40 9.93 0.84
CA GLY A 47 32.38 8.85 0.93
C GLY A 47 31.77 7.48 1.26
N ALA A 48 32.60 6.42 1.23
CA ALA A 48 32.15 5.04 1.50
C ALA A 48 31.42 4.85 2.84
N PHE A 49 31.82 5.59 3.88
CA PHE A 49 31.15 5.61 5.18
C PHE A 49 29.76 6.25 5.12
N GLY A 50 29.59 7.38 4.41
CA GLY A 50 28.28 8.02 4.21
C GLY A 50 27.32 7.16 3.39
N LYS A 51 27.81 6.42 2.38
CA LYS A 51 27.01 5.45 1.61
C LYS A 51 26.52 4.29 2.48
N ARG A 52 27.37 3.79 3.38
CA ARG A 52 27.01 2.71 4.32
C ARG A 52 25.99 3.18 5.36
N GLU A 53 26.19 4.36 5.95
CA GLU A 53 25.27 4.95 6.92
C GLU A 53 23.89 5.25 6.30
N ALA A 54 23.85 5.72 5.05
CA ALA A 54 22.60 5.87 4.30
C ALA A 54 21.84 4.55 4.13
N ALA A 55 22.54 3.47 3.76
CA ALA A 55 21.93 2.16 3.57
C ALA A 55 21.44 1.53 4.89
N GLU A 56 22.16 1.72 5.99
CA GLU A 56 21.77 1.23 7.31
C GLU A 56 20.52 1.95 7.84
N GLU A 57 20.47 3.29 7.73
CA GLU A 57 19.28 4.04 8.10
C GLU A 57 18.08 3.68 7.21
N GLU A 58 18.24 3.57 5.89
CA GLU A 58 17.15 3.20 5.00
C GLU A 58 16.56 1.83 5.36
N ARG A 59 17.41 0.86 5.73
CA ARG A 59 16.95 -0.45 6.22
C ARG A 59 16.18 -0.33 7.52
N TYR A 60 16.68 0.46 8.46
CA TYR A 60 16.02 0.69 9.76
C TYR A 60 14.64 1.32 9.57
N PHE A 61 14.52 2.39 8.79
CA PHE A 61 13.24 3.05 8.53
C PHE A 61 12.25 2.13 7.81
N LYS A 62 12.69 1.40 6.78
CA LYS A 62 11.84 0.41 6.10
C LYS A 62 11.34 -0.68 7.06
N GLN A 63 12.17 -1.11 8.01
CA GLN A 63 11.74 -2.09 9.02
C GLN A 63 10.72 -1.47 9.97
N LYS A 64 10.94 -0.24 10.44
CA LYS A 64 10.00 0.48 11.31
C LYS A 64 8.66 0.75 10.64
N GLU A 65 8.65 1.15 9.37
CA GLU A 65 7.42 1.32 8.58
C GLU A 65 6.65 0.01 8.48
N LYS A 66 7.34 -1.11 8.21
CA LYS A 66 6.70 -2.44 8.18
C LYS A 66 6.11 -2.83 9.52
N GLU A 67 6.82 -2.58 10.62
CA GLU A 67 6.34 -2.85 11.99
C GLU A 67 5.08 -2.04 12.30
N GLN A 68 5.07 -0.75 11.97
CA GLN A 68 3.90 0.13 12.17
C GLN A 68 2.71 -0.32 11.34
N LEU A 69 2.92 -0.64 10.06
CA LEU A 69 1.85 -1.14 9.20
C LEU A 69 1.31 -2.49 9.68
N ALA A 70 2.17 -3.37 10.17
CA ALA A 70 1.73 -4.65 10.74
C ALA A 70 0.91 -4.44 12.02
N ALA A 71 1.34 -3.53 12.90
CA ALA A 71 0.59 -3.19 14.11
C ALA A 71 -0.79 -2.61 13.77
N LEU A 72 -0.88 -1.72 12.78
CA LEU A 72 -2.14 -1.13 12.34
C LEU A 72 -3.10 -2.18 11.75
N LYS A 73 -2.58 -3.10 10.91
CA LYS A 73 -3.36 -4.21 10.37
C LYS A 73 -3.90 -5.11 11.48
N LYS A 74 -3.04 -5.50 12.43
CA LYS A 74 -3.43 -6.34 13.56
C LYS A 74 -4.52 -5.67 14.41
N HIS A 75 -4.37 -4.38 14.71
CA HIS A 75 -5.39 -3.64 15.44
C HIS A 75 -6.75 -3.66 14.71
N HIS A 76 -6.76 -3.45 13.39
CA HIS A 76 -8.01 -3.53 12.63
C HIS A 76 -8.61 -4.94 12.56
N GLU A 77 -7.77 -5.99 12.52
CA GLU A 77 -8.24 -7.37 12.62
C GLU A 77 -8.89 -7.65 13.99
N GLU A 78 -8.30 -7.16 15.08
CA GLU A 78 -8.85 -7.28 16.43
C GLU A 78 -10.21 -6.57 16.57
N GLU A 79 -10.34 -5.36 16.04
CA GLU A 79 -11.60 -4.60 16.04
C GLU A 79 -12.70 -5.30 15.21
N ILE A 80 -12.33 -5.85 14.05
CA ILE A 80 -13.27 -6.65 13.23
C ILE A 80 -13.78 -7.85 14.03
N ASP A 81 -12.89 -8.58 14.71
CA ASP A 81 -13.28 -9.75 15.49
C ASP A 81 -14.08 -9.38 16.75
N HIS A 82 -13.80 -8.23 17.36
CA HIS A 82 -14.62 -7.69 18.43
C HIS A 82 -16.07 -7.44 17.95
N HIS A 83 -16.24 -6.71 16.85
CA HIS A 83 -17.56 -6.40 16.31
C HIS A 83 -18.32 -7.64 15.81
N LYS A 84 -17.62 -8.65 15.26
CA LYS A 84 -18.26 -9.94 14.94
C LYS A 84 -18.89 -10.59 16.16
N LYS A 85 -18.18 -10.60 17.31
CA LYS A 85 -18.70 -11.18 18.56
C LYS A 85 -19.89 -10.38 19.10
N GLU A 86 -19.86 -9.06 18.98
CA GLU A 86 -20.98 -8.20 19.36
C GLU A 86 -22.22 -8.46 18.50
N ILE A 87 -22.06 -8.56 17.17
CA ILE A 87 -23.13 -8.90 16.25
C ILE A 87 -23.73 -10.26 16.61
N GLU A 88 -22.90 -11.26 16.89
CA GLU A 88 -23.37 -12.60 17.26
C GLU A 88 -24.19 -12.56 18.56
N ARG A 89 -23.72 -11.81 19.56
CA ARG A 89 -24.47 -11.61 20.81
C ARG A 89 -25.83 -10.96 20.56
N LEU A 90 -25.86 -9.87 19.79
CA LEU A 90 -27.10 -9.15 19.46
C LEU A 90 -28.06 -10.04 18.67
N GLN A 91 -27.55 -10.86 17.75
CA GLN A 91 -28.35 -11.82 17.00
C GLN A 91 -29.04 -12.84 17.93
N ARG A 92 -28.30 -13.37 18.92
CA ARG A 92 -28.88 -14.27 19.94
C ARG A 92 -29.96 -13.58 20.79
N GLU A 93 -29.79 -12.31 21.11
CA GLU A 93 -30.80 -11.53 21.83
C GLU A 93 -32.06 -11.33 20.97
N ILE A 94 -31.90 -10.97 19.68
CA ILE A 94 -33.00 -10.87 18.72
C ILE A 94 -33.77 -12.19 18.63
N ASP A 95 -33.07 -13.33 18.49
CA ASP A 95 -33.71 -14.63 18.35
C ASP A 95 -34.46 -15.06 19.62
N ARG A 96 -33.93 -14.70 20.80
CA ARG A 96 -34.64 -14.86 22.08
C ARG A 96 -35.94 -14.07 22.11
N HIS A 97 -35.92 -12.80 21.67
CA HIS A 97 -37.12 -11.97 21.60
C HIS A 97 -38.13 -12.47 20.57
N LYS A 98 -37.67 -12.91 19.39
CA LYS A 98 -38.53 -13.59 18.40
C LYS A 98 -39.19 -14.83 18.98
N GLY A 99 -38.48 -15.60 19.81
CA GLY A 99 -39.04 -16.75 20.54
C GLY A 99 -40.15 -16.36 21.51
N LYS A 100 -39.95 -15.30 22.31
CA LYS A 100 -40.97 -14.78 23.24
C LYS A 100 -42.22 -14.32 22.49
N ILE A 101 -42.07 -13.58 21.40
CA ILE A 101 -43.18 -13.11 20.56
C ILE A 101 -43.97 -14.30 20.00
N ARG A 102 -43.29 -15.36 19.52
CA ARG A 102 -43.95 -16.57 19.01
C ARG A 102 -44.79 -17.28 20.07
N LYS A 103 -44.31 -17.37 21.31
CA LYS A 103 -45.08 -17.94 22.43
C LYS A 103 -46.34 -17.13 22.70
N LEU A 104 -46.18 -15.81 22.88
CA LEU A 104 -47.31 -14.91 23.13
C LEU A 104 -48.37 -14.96 22.01
N LYS A 105 -47.97 -15.17 20.75
CA LYS A 105 -48.90 -15.29 19.61
C LYS A 105 -49.65 -16.62 19.52
N HIS A 106 -49.19 -17.67 20.18
CA HIS A 106 -49.83 -19.00 20.15
C HIS A 106 -50.73 -19.20 21.38
N ASP A 107 -50.55 -18.39 22.42
CA ASP A 107 -51.36 -18.43 23.65
C ASP A 107 -52.67 -17.59 23.53
N ASP A 108 -52.94 -17.01 22.35
CA ASP A 108 -54.20 -16.36 21.93
C ASP A 108 -54.99 -17.26 20.95
#